data_AF-A0A7J7MRD5-F1
#
_entry.id   AF-A0A7J7MRD5-F1
#
_cell.length_a   1.000
_cell.length_b   1.000
_cell.length_c   1.000
_cell.angle_alpha   90.00
_cell.angle_beta   90.00
_cell.angle_gamma   90.00
#
_symmetry.space_group_name_H-M   'P 1'
#
loop_
_entity.id
_entity.type
_entity.pdbx_description
1 polymer ?
#
loop_
_entity_poly.entity_id
_entity_poly.type
_entity_poly.pdbx_seq_one_letter_code
_entity_poly.pdbx_strand_id
1 'polypeptide(L)'
;MGKKAKTSRKGKKAWRANISTADIEEHYEKSTKDALSGGSLAAVPSESLFFIDKSADLSVKRKIEKHREKVLRCDSVLQRSPFVPAIPSSKLKKPKKKNKDVSKIEVENQDAPKDDKDSASDMVDLWGDKGDKNVNSKQKSKSSLIPAVEIEPPGCSYNPSFEAHQDSLARAVAEEMQKVYQNELAPQPVPLTVTGEVVDEEDMYLLDVDAGDDDDLDEENTVENSEVTAEQSSKRPKRVTRVEFNKRLRRKEQLKSETEAKKTEGLSKEIDSIEDIIKEIAKEDEEKGKRHVRRAIAKQERMKSAPPRLGKNK
;
A
#
# COMPACT_ATOMS: atom_id res chain seq x y z
N MET A 1 23.28 -84.58 -46.07
CA MET A 1 22.65 -83.33 -45.60
C MET A 1 23.36 -82.86 -44.35
N GLY A 2 23.84 -81.61 -44.30
CA GLY A 2 24.44 -81.04 -43.08
C GLY A 2 25.57 -80.06 -43.36
N LYS A 3 25.26 -78.88 -43.92
CA LYS A 3 26.25 -77.79 -44.05
C LYS A 3 26.59 -77.31 -42.63
N LYS A 4 27.84 -77.53 -42.18
CA LYS A 4 28.34 -77.00 -40.90
C LYS A 4 28.32 -75.46 -40.97
N ALA A 5 27.70 -74.83 -39.97
CA ALA A 5 27.57 -73.38 -39.91
C ALA A 5 28.95 -72.70 -39.96
N LYS A 6 29.11 -71.71 -40.84
CA LYS A 6 30.33 -70.90 -40.93
C LYS A 6 30.46 -70.11 -39.62
N THR A 7 31.37 -70.53 -38.75
CA THR A 7 31.69 -69.76 -37.56
C THR A 7 32.27 -68.40 -37.98
N SER A 8 31.87 -67.35 -37.27
CA SER A 8 32.19 -65.95 -37.58
C SER A 8 33.66 -65.75 -37.95
N ARG A 9 33.91 -65.09 -39.09
CA ARG A 9 35.25 -64.78 -39.64
C ARG A 9 36.08 -63.79 -38.81
N LYS A 10 35.60 -63.35 -37.64
CA LYS A 10 36.30 -62.39 -36.79
C LYS A 10 37.00 -63.12 -35.64
N GLY A 11 38.34 -63.13 -35.68
CA GLY A 11 39.16 -63.65 -34.58
C GLY A 11 39.00 -62.83 -33.29
N LYS A 12 39.44 -63.39 -32.14
CA LYS A 12 39.32 -62.76 -30.81
C LYS A 12 39.80 -61.31 -30.75
N LYS A 13 40.81 -60.94 -31.55
CA LYS A 13 41.35 -59.57 -31.60
C LYS A 13 40.36 -58.55 -32.17
N ALA A 14 39.59 -58.92 -33.20
CA ALA A 14 38.55 -58.07 -33.78
C ALA A 14 37.33 -57.93 -32.85
N TRP A 15 37.07 -58.93 -32.01
CA TRP A 15 36.06 -58.83 -30.96
C TRP A 15 36.49 -57.85 -29.85
N ARG A 16 37.74 -57.89 -29.40
CA ARG A 16 38.26 -56.96 -28.38
C ARG A 16 38.24 -55.50 -28.83
N ALA A 17 38.48 -55.22 -30.11
CA ALA A 17 38.41 -53.86 -30.67
C ALA A 17 36.98 -53.30 -30.77
N ASN A 18 35.96 -54.17 -30.74
CA ASN A 18 34.55 -53.79 -30.78
C ASN A 18 33.91 -53.72 -29.37
N ILE A 19 34.66 -54.00 -28.31
CA ILE A 19 34.20 -53.80 -26.93
C ILE A 19 34.51 -52.35 -26.59
N SER A 20 33.46 -51.56 -26.35
CA SER A 20 33.61 -50.16 -25.97
C SER A 20 34.31 -50.06 -24.61
N THR A 21 35.40 -49.29 -24.55
CA THR A 21 36.05 -48.87 -23.30
C THR A 21 35.57 -47.50 -22.83
N ALA A 22 34.66 -46.87 -23.57
CA ALA A 22 34.19 -45.50 -23.30
C ALA A 22 33.63 -45.34 -21.89
N ASP A 23 32.86 -46.31 -21.39
CA ASP A 23 32.26 -46.25 -20.05
C ASP A 23 33.34 -46.22 -18.94
N ILE A 24 34.47 -46.90 -19.17
CA ILE A 24 35.59 -46.96 -18.24
C ILE A 24 36.34 -45.61 -18.26
N GLU A 25 36.61 -45.09 -19.46
CA GLU A 25 37.25 -43.79 -19.65
C GLU A 25 36.40 -42.65 -19.06
N GLU A 26 35.08 -42.67 -19.30
CA GLU A 26 34.14 -41.67 -18.78
C GLU A 26 34.06 -41.71 -17.24
N HIS A 27 34.15 -42.90 -16.64
CA HIS A 27 34.23 -43.02 -15.18
C HIS A 27 35.51 -42.39 -14.61
N TYR A 28 36.67 -42.61 -15.26
CA TYR A 28 37.93 -41.98 -14.83
C TYR A 28 37.91 -40.47 -15.03
N GLU A 29 37.35 -39.98 -16.15
CA GLU A 29 37.15 -38.55 -16.38
C GLU A 29 36.21 -37.89 -15.37
N LYS A 30 35.09 -38.55 -15.03
CA LYS A 30 34.18 -38.07 -13.99
C LYS A 30 34.85 -38.08 -12.62
N SER A 31 35.57 -39.15 -12.27
CA SER A 31 36.30 -39.25 -11.00
C SER A 31 37.40 -38.18 -10.88
N THR A 32 38.09 -37.84 -11.97
CA THR A 32 39.11 -36.79 -11.98
C THR A 32 38.51 -35.40 -11.90
N LYS A 33 37.39 -35.14 -12.59
CA LYS A 33 36.62 -33.89 -12.48
C LYS A 33 36.07 -33.70 -11.07
N ASP A 34 35.46 -34.73 -10.50
CA ASP A 34 34.93 -34.71 -9.13
C ASP A 34 36.04 -34.45 -8.10
N ALA A 35 37.23 -35.05 -8.27
CA ALA A 35 38.37 -34.79 -7.38
C ALA A 35 38.85 -33.32 -7.45
N LEU A 36 38.79 -32.69 -8.64
CA LEU A 36 39.13 -31.28 -8.82
C LEU A 36 38.06 -30.32 -8.27
N SER A 37 36.78 -30.71 -8.31
CA SER A 37 35.66 -29.88 -7.85
C SER A 37 35.31 -30.05 -6.37
N GLY A 38 36.07 -30.83 -5.61
CA GLY A 38 35.88 -31.00 -4.16
C GLY A 38 35.10 -32.26 -3.73
N GLY A 39 34.96 -33.24 -4.62
CA GLY A 39 34.34 -34.54 -4.35
C GLY A 39 33.02 -34.76 -5.08
N SER A 40 32.55 -36.00 -5.08
CA SER A 40 31.29 -36.38 -5.73
C SER A 40 30.08 -36.00 -4.87
N LEU A 41 29.13 -35.25 -5.45
CA LEU A 41 27.90 -34.82 -4.77
C LEU A 41 27.03 -36.01 -4.31
N ALA A 42 27.17 -37.19 -4.92
CA ALA A 42 26.44 -38.39 -4.55
C ALA A 42 26.89 -39.00 -3.21
N ALA A 43 28.12 -38.69 -2.76
CA ALA A 43 28.67 -39.20 -1.50
C ALA A 43 28.34 -38.29 -0.29
N VAL A 44 27.97 -37.03 -0.54
CA VAL A 44 27.64 -36.06 0.51
C VAL A 44 26.21 -36.30 0.99
N PRO A 45 25.93 -36.30 2.30
CA PRO A 45 24.58 -36.43 2.81
C PRO A 45 23.71 -35.29 2.28
N SER A 46 22.47 -35.59 1.90
CA SER A 46 21.53 -34.61 1.33
C SER A 46 21.35 -33.38 2.21
N GLU A 47 21.38 -33.56 3.54
CA GLU A 47 21.26 -32.48 4.53
C GLU A 47 22.38 -31.44 4.49
N SER A 48 23.56 -31.79 3.94
CA SER A 48 24.68 -30.85 3.77
C SER A 48 24.67 -30.17 2.40
N LEU A 49 23.87 -30.66 1.44
CA LEU A 49 23.77 -30.07 0.11
C LEU A 49 22.91 -28.81 0.10
N PHE A 50 21.96 -28.71 1.02
CA PHE A 50 21.05 -27.57 1.12
C PHE A 50 20.90 -27.11 2.57
N PHE A 51 20.89 -25.79 2.75
CA PHE A 51 20.50 -25.18 4.00
C PHE A 51 19.03 -24.73 3.90
N ILE A 52 18.19 -25.21 4.81
CA ILE A 52 16.82 -24.70 4.94
C ILE A 52 16.91 -23.38 5.71
N ASP A 53 16.96 -22.28 4.98
CA ASP A 53 16.91 -20.95 5.59
C ASP A 53 15.52 -20.72 6.19
N LYS A 54 15.45 -20.79 7.52
CA LYS A 54 14.25 -20.47 8.31
C LYS A 54 14.20 -19.00 8.71
N SER A 55 15.21 -18.20 8.33
CA SER A 55 15.18 -16.78 8.60
C SER A 55 14.03 -16.14 7.82
N ALA A 56 13.17 -15.46 8.56
CA ALA A 56 12.05 -14.74 7.98
C ALA A 56 12.58 -13.42 7.42
N ASP A 57 13.02 -13.40 6.16
CA ASP A 57 13.35 -12.13 5.52
C ASP A 57 12.07 -11.28 5.36
N LEU A 58 11.88 -10.37 6.32
CA LEU A 58 10.69 -9.54 6.43
C LEU A 58 10.53 -8.64 5.20
N SER A 59 11.63 -8.30 4.51
CA SER A 59 11.59 -7.46 3.32
C SER A 59 10.96 -8.19 2.13
N VAL A 60 11.35 -9.45 1.92
CA VAL A 60 10.81 -10.32 0.88
C VAL A 60 9.38 -10.73 1.23
N LYS A 61 9.09 -11.06 2.49
CA LYS A 61 7.71 -11.33 2.96
C LYS A 61 6.77 -10.17 2.70
N ARG A 62 7.16 -8.94 3.06
CA ARG A 62 6.38 -7.72 2.78
C ARG A 62 6.18 -7.50 1.28
N LYS A 63 7.18 -7.77 0.43
CA LYS A 63 7.02 -7.69 -1.04
C LYS A 63 6.00 -8.72 -1.53
N ILE A 64 6.11 -9.97 -1.10
CA ILE A 64 5.18 -11.04 -1.47
C ILE A 64 3.76 -10.75 -0.97
N GLU A 65 3.60 -10.29 0.28
CA GLU A 65 2.30 -9.90 0.85
C GLU A 65 1.69 -8.73 0.09
N LYS A 66 2.46 -7.67 -0.22
CA LYS A 66 1.99 -6.57 -1.08
C LYS A 66 1.56 -7.03 -2.47
N HIS A 67 2.24 -8.02 -3.06
CA HIS A 67 1.85 -8.59 -4.35
C HIS A 67 0.63 -9.51 -4.24
N ARG A 68 0.43 -10.20 -3.12
CA ARG A 68 -0.76 -11.01 -2.84
C ARG A 68 -1.99 -10.16 -2.52
N GLU A 69 -1.81 -9.04 -1.84
CA GLU A 69 -2.84 -8.05 -1.56
C GLU A 69 -3.30 -7.31 -2.82
N LYS A 70 -2.41 -7.18 -3.82
CA LYS A 70 -2.75 -6.70 -5.16
C LYS A 70 -3.55 -7.77 -5.91
N VAL A 71 -4.82 -7.87 -5.56
CA VAL A 71 -5.83 -8.60 -6.32
C VAL A 71 -5.81 -8.12 -7.77
N LEU A 72 -5.86 -9.06 -8.74
CA LEU A 72 -5.90 -8.73 -10.16
C LEU A 72 -7.01 -7.72 -10.44
N ARG A 73 -6.79 -6.82 -11.42
CA ARG A 73 -7.74 -5.74 -11.71
C ARG A 73 -9.16 -6.26 -11.98
N CYS A 74 -9.30 -7.39 -12.68
CA CYS A 74 -10.57 -8.06 -12.92
C CYS A 74 -11.25 -8.51 -11.62
N ASP A 75 -10.51 -9.16 -10.73
CA ASP A 75 -11.03 -9.66 -9.45
C ASP A 75 -11.33 -8.51 -8.47
N SER A 76 -10.55 -7.43 -8.52
CA SER A 76 -10.77 -6.20 -7.76
C SER A 76 -12.08 -5.50 -8.16
N VAL A 77 -12.47 -5.55 -9.44
CA VAL A 77 -13.77 -5.04 -9.91
C VAL A 77 -14.93 -5.90 -9.39
N LEU A 78 -14.71 -7.20 -9.23
CA LEU A 78 -15.72 -8.14 -8.74
C LEU A 78 -15.84 -8.12 -7.20
N GLN A 79 -14.83 -7.63 -6.49
CA GLN A 79 -14.90 -7.47 -5.04
C GLN A 79 -15.96 -6.45 -4.63
N ARG A 80 -16.74 -6.83 -3.62
CA ARG A 80 -17.84 -6.03 -3.10
C ARG A 80 -17.30 -4.75 -2.46
N SER A 81 -17.58 -3.60 -3.07
CA SER A 81 -17.17 -2.31 -2.51
C SER A 81 -17.82 -2.08 -1.13
N PRO A 82 -17.05 -1.75 -0.07
CA PRO A 82 -17.60 -1.55 1.28
C PRO A 82 -18.54 -0.34 1.36
N PHE A 83 -18.41 0.61 0.43
CA PHE A 83 -19.23 1.82 0.36
C PHE A 83 -20.61 1.63 -0.28
N VAL A 84 -20.88 0.47 -0.89
CA VAL A 84 -22.18 0.20 -1.54
C VAL A 84 -22.91 -0.89 -0.75
N PRO A 85 -23.98 -0.57 -0.01
CA PRO A 85 -24.79 -1.57 0.67
C PRO A 85 -25.38 -2.56 -0.35
N ALA A 86 -25.54 -3.83 0.05
CA ALA A 86 -26.01 -4.86 -0.85
C ALA A 86 -27.48 -4.55 -1.15
N ILE A 87 -27.80 -4.31 -2.42
CA ILE A 87 -29.19 -4.16 -2.81
C ILE A 87 -29.85 -5.51 -2.54
N PRO A 88 -30.89 -5.59 -1.67
CA PRO A 88 -31.59 -6.83 -1.43
C PRO A 88 -32.17 -7.29 -2.78
N SER A 89 -31.70 -8.43 -3.28
CA SER A 89 -32.22 -8.99 -4.52
C SER A 89 -33.72 -9.22 -4.33
N SER A 90 -34.55 -8.77 -5.28
CA SER A 90 -36.02 -8.88 -5.23
C SER A 90 -36.55 -10.32 -5.37
N LYS A 91 -35.71 -11.34 -5.07
CA LYS A 91 -36.21 -12.69 -4.86
C LYS A 91 -36.97 -12.66 -3.54
N LEU A 92 -38.27 -12.40 -3.68
CA LEU A 92 -39.31 -12.64 -2.68
C LEU A 92 -38.87 -13.86 -1.86
N LYS A 93 -38.66 -13.66 -0.55
CA LYS A 93 -38.48 -14.76 0.39
C LYS A 93 -39.67 -15.68 0.16
N LYS A 94 -39.46 -16.80 -0.54
CA LYS A 94 -40.50 -17.83 -0.67
C LYS A 94 -40.86 -18.21 0.77
N PRO A 95 -42.12 -18.10 1.20
CA PRO A 95 -42.49 -18.55 2.52
C PRO A 95 -42.15 -20.05 2.58
N LYS A 96 -41.45 -20.45 3.64
CA LYS A 96 -41.19 -21.86 3.93
C LYS A 96 -42.56 -22.54 4.06
N LYS A 97 -43.03 -23.21 2.99
CA LYS A 97 -44.15 -24.14 3.08
C LYS A 97 -43.71 -25.25 4.02
N LYS A 98 -44.29 -25.27 5.24
CA LYS A 98 -44.29 -26.47 6.06
C LYS A 98 -45.19 -27.48 5.34
N ASN A 99 -44.61 -28.58 4.89
CA ASN A 99 -45.39 -29.71 4.41
C ASN A 99 -46.21 -30.24 5.59
N LYS A 100 -47.54 -30.24 5.45
CA LYS A 100 -48.43 -31.04 6.28
C LYS A 100 -49.33 -31.83 5.33
N ASP A 101 -49.31 -33.13 5.50
CA ASP A 101 -49.92 -34.13 4.65
C ASP A 101 -51.46 -34.03 4.57
N VAL A 102 -51.95 -34.21 3.34
CA VAL A 102 -53.10 -34.97 2.83
C VAL A 102 -54.36 -35.16 3.70
N SER A 103 -55.51 -34.70 3.17
CA SER A 103 -56.79 -35.46 2.97
C SER A 103 -57.80 -34.53 2.27
N LYS A 104 -58.11 -34.69 0.97
CA LYS A 104 -59.10 -35.55 0.27
C LYS A 104 -60.57 -35.05 0.37
N ILE A 105 -61.23 -34.98 -0.80
CA ILE A 105 -62.70 -34.98 -1.10
C ILE A 105 -63.38 -33.58 -0.94
N GLU A 106 -64.25 -33.00 -1.79
CA GLU A 106 -65.12 -33.32 -2.96
C GLU A 106 -65.34 -32.00 -3.77
N VAL A 107 -65.34 -32.01 -5.12
CA VAL A 107 -66.46 -31.78 -6.08
C VAL A 107 -67.38 -30.56 -5.81
N GLU A 108 -67.41 -29.57 -6.73
CA GLU A 108 -68.58 -29.17 -7.56
C GLU A 108 -68.60 -27.68 -8.05
N ASN A 109 -68.64 -27.52 -9.38
CA ASN A 109 -69.29 -26.55 -10.30
C ASN A 109 -69.40 -25.00 -10.08
N GLN A 110 -69.15 -24.30 -11.21
CA GLN A 110 -69.89 -23.13 -11.78
C GLN A 110 -69.78 -21.76 -11.03
N ASP A 111 -69.73 -20.56 -11.60
CA ASP A 111 -69.97 -19.97 -12.93
C ASP A 111 -69.28 -18.58 -13.00
N ALA A 112 -69.11 -18.02 -14.20
CA ALA A 112 -68.78 -16.59 -14.43
C ALA A 112 -70.02 -15.69 -14.15
N PRO A 113 -69.92 -14.35 -14.00
CA PRO A 113 -69.76 -13.50 -15.19
C PRO A 113 -68.96 -12.20 -15.00
N LYS A 114 -68.69 -11.58 -16.15
CA LYS A 114 -68.11 -10.27 -16.42
C LYS A 114 -69.02 -9.14 -15.93
N ASP A 115 -68.43 -8.02 -15.55
CA ASP A 115 -69.04 -6.70 -15.76
C ASP A 115 -67.98 -5.74 -16.31
N ASP A 116 -68.23 -5.31 -17.54
CA ASP A 116 -67.59 -4.21 -18.23
C ASP A 116 -68.00 -2.88 -17.58
N LYS A 117 -67.05 -1.96 -17.41
CA LYS A 117 -67.38 -0.54 -17.27
C LYS A 117 -66.31 0.34 -17.91
N ASP A 118 -66.59 0.64 -19.17
CA ASP A 118 -66.44 1.93 -19.86
C ASP A 118 -65.32 2.86 -19.39
N SER A 119 -64.31 2.91 -20.25
CA SER A 119 -63.33 3.96 -20.43
C SER A 119 -63.95 5.36 -20.49
N ALA A 120 -64.09 6.01 -19.34
CA ALA A 120 -64.06 7.47 -19.27
C ALA A 120 -62.60 7.91 -19.41
N SER A 121 -62.36 8.88 -20.29
CA SER A 121 -61.08 9.52 -20.51
C SER A 121 -60.49 10.02 -19.18
N ASP A 122 -59.61 9.23 -18.60
CA ASP A 122 -58.88 9.55 -17.39
C ASP A 122 -57.92 10.69 -17.73
N MET A 123 -58.34 11.94 -17.49
CA MET A 123 -57.45 13.08 -17.50
C MET A 123 -56.44 12.84 -16.37
N VAL A 124 -55.32 12.22 -16.73
CA VAL A 124 -54.20 11.99 -15.82
C VAL A 124 -53.77 13.34 -15.27
N ASP A 125 -54.03 13.56 -13.98
CA ASP A 125 -53.57 14.73 -13.25
C ASP A 125 -52.03 14.72 -13.26
N LEU A 126 -51.45 15.53 -14.14
CA LEU A 126 -49.99 15.66 -14.29
C LEU A 126 -49.31 16.17 -13.01
N TRP A 127 -50.10 16.73 -12.07
CA TRP A 127 -49.64 17.25 -10.78
C TRP A 127 -50.17 16.45 -9.59
N GLY A 128 -50.98 15.42 -9.85
CA GLY A 128 -51.54 14.54 -8.84
C GLY A 128 -50.48 13.55 -8.37
N ASP A 129 -50.04 13.68 -7.12
CA ASP A 129 -49.15 12.72 -6.44
C ASP A 129 -49.89 11.41 -6.08
N LYS A 130 -50.64 10.87 -7.05
CA LYS A 130 -51.33 9.59 -7.00
C LYS A 130 -51.10 8.85 -8.32
N GLY A 131 -49.84 8.73 -8.71
CA GLY A 131 -49.41 7.88 -9.82
C GLY A 131 -48.96 6.52 -9.31
N ASP A 132 -49.61 5.47 -9.79
CA ASP A 132 -49.25 4.08 -9.52
C ASP A 132 -47.75 3.81 -9.74
N LYS A 133 -47.16 3.11 -8.76
CA LYS A 133 -45.72 2.87 -8.60
C LYS A 133 -45.15 1.86 -9.60
N ASN A 134 -45.36 2.05 -10.90
CA ASN A 134 -44.89 1.12 -11.94
C ASN A 134 -44.15 1.79 -13.10
N VAL A 135 -43.35 2.83 -12.82
CA VAL A 135 -42.30 3.27 -13.73
C VAL A 135 -40.99 3.32 -12.95
N ASN A 136 -39.97 2.62 -13.45
CA ASN A 136 -38.62 2.57 -12.89
C ASN A 136 -37.86 3.91 -13.01
N SER A 137 -38.47 5.04 -12.64
CA SER A 137 -37.76 6.29 -12.46
C SER A 137 -36.97 6.19 -11.16
N LYS A 138 -35.65 6.02 -11.25
CA LYS A 138 -34.76 6.20 -10.10
C LYS A 138 -34.92 7.65 -9.63
N GLN A 139 -35.77 7.87 -8.63
CA GLN A 139 -35.91 9.13 -7.92
C GLN A 139 -34.53 9.48 -7.34
N LYS A 140 -33.81 10.39 -8.00
CA LYS A 140 -32.51 10.86 -7.52
C LYS A 140 -32.79 11.74 -6.29
N SER A 141 -32.34 11.32 -5.12
CA SER A 141 -32.41 12.18 -3.92
C SER A 141 -31.61 13.45 -4.18
N LYS A 142 -32.13 14.60 -3.75
CA LYS A 142 -31.48 15.90 -3.91
C LYS A 142 -30.10 15.86 -3.23
N SER A 143 -29.05 16.24 -3.96
CA SER A 143 -27.66 16.15 -3.48
C SER A 143 -27.21 17.39 -2.70
N SER A 144 -27.92 18.50 -2.79
CA SER A 144 -27.61 19.76 -2.11
C SER A 144 -28.42 19.90 -0.82
N LEU A 145 -27.77 20.36 0.26
CA LEU A 145 -28.45 20.73 1.51
C LEU A 145 -29.11 22.12 1.41
N ILE A 146 -28.69 22.92 0.44
CA ILE A 146 -29.17 24.29 0.21
C ILE A 146 -30.55 24.21 -0.47
N PRO A 147 -31.52 25.05 -0.03
CA PRO A 147 -32.79 25.17 -0.72
C PRO A 147 -32.59 25.61 -2.18
N ALA A 148 -33.45 25.14 -3.08
CA ALA A 148 -33.33 25.44 -4.51
C ALA A 148 -33.60 26.92 -4.85
N VAL A 149 -34.23 27.66 -3.94
CA VAL A 149 -34.54 29.08 -4.07
C VAL A 149 -33.94 29.79 -2.86
N GLU A 150 -33.14 30.81 -3.12
CA GLU A 150 -32.64 31.73 -2.10
C GLU A 150 -33.81 32.62 -1.65
N ILE A 151 -34.20 32.52 -0.38
CA ILE A 151 -35.28 33.32 0.20
C ILE A 151 -34.63 34.51 0.89
N GLU A 152 -34.87 35.71 0.38
CA GLU A 152 -34.44 36.95 1.03
C GLU A 152 -35.07 37.10 2.43
N PRO A 153 -34.38 37.74 3.37
CA PRO A 153 -34.94 37.97 4.70
C PRO A 153 -36.15 38.93 4.64
N PRO A 154 -37.12 38.79 5.57
CA PRO A 154 -38.36 39.59 5.54
C PRO A 154 -38.14 41.11 5.65
N GLY A 155 -36.96 41.52 6.16
CA GLY A 155 -36.52 42.91 6.24
C GLY A 155 -36.26 43.60 4.91
N CYS A 156 -36.13 42.84 3.81
CA CYS A 156 -35.90 43.37 2.46
C CYS A 156 -37.18 43.66 1.67
N SER A 157 -38.36 43.38 2.24
CA SER A 157 -39.63 43.77 1.62
C SER A 157 -39.80 45.28 1.57
N TYR A 158 -40.65 45.80 0.67
CA TYR A 158 -40.86 47.25 0.50
C TYR A 158 -41.42 47.94 1.77
N ASN A 159 -42.15 47.19 2.61
CA ASN A 159 -42.68 47.67 3.89
C ASN A 159 -42.36 46.67 5.00
N PRO A 160 -41.10 46.57 5.43
CA PRO A 160 -40.67 45.62 6.44
C PRO A 160 -41.05 46.13 7.84
N SER A 161 -41.23 45.22 8.80
CA SER A 161 -41.25 45.64 10.20
C SER A 161 -39.88 46.24 10.57
N PHE A 162 -39.88 47.20 11.51
CA PHE A 162 -38.64 47.86 11.93
C PHE A 162 -37.57 46.86 12.39
N GLU A 163 -37.96 45.86 13.19
CA GLU A 163 -37.07 44.80 13.66
C GLU A 163 -36.48 43.98 12.51
N ALA A 164 -37.32 43.53 11.57
CA ALA A 164 -36.85 42.73 10.43
C ALA A 164 -35.89 43.53 9.54
N HIS A 165 -36.14 44.83 9.34
CA HIS A 165 -35.26 45.71 8.61
C HIS A 165 -33.90 45.87 9.33
N GLN A 166 -33.89 46.14 10.64
CA GLN A 166 -32.65 46.22 11.41
C GLN A 166 -31.86 44.91 11.39
N ASP A 167 -32.54 43.77 11.51
CA ASP A 167 -31.90 42.45 11.41
C ASP A 167 -31.24 42.23 10.04
N SER A 168 -31.89 42.67 8.95
CA SER A 168 -31.33 42.58 7.60
C SER A 168 -30.10 43.48 7.43
N LEU A 169 -30.15 44.71 7.95
CA LEU A 169 -29.00 45.62 7.97
C LEU A 169 -27.86 45.05 8.83
N ALA A 170 -28.16 44.51 10.01
CA ALA A 170 -27.18 43.92 10.89
C ALA A 170 -26.44 42.74 10.23
N ARG A 171 -27.16 41.89 9.48
CA ARG A 171 -26.54 40.81 8.69
C ARG A 171 -25.62 41.36 7.61
N ALA A 172 -26.07 42.36 6.85
CA ALA A 172 -25.25 42.99 5.81
C ALA A 172 -23.96 43.62 6.38
N VAL A 173 -24.07 44.32 7.51
CA VAL A 173 -22.91 44.90 8.22
C VAL A 173 -21.97 43.81 8.71
N ALA A 174 -22.51 42.71 9.26
CA ALA A 174 -21.70 41.60 9.74
C ALA A 174 -20.89 40.94 8.61
N GLU A 175 -21.47 40.77 7.42
CA GLU A 175 -20.78 40.22 6.24
C GLU A 175 -19.64 41.14 5.77
N GLU A 176 -19.87 42.45 5.69
CA GLU A 176 -18.82 43.41 5.33
C GLU A 176 -17.71 43.45 6.38
N MET A 177 -18.05 43.45 7.67
CA MET A 177 -17.06 43.39 8.74
C MET A 177 -16.24 42.09 8.72
N GLN A 178 -16.87 40.95 8.41
CA GLN A 178 -16.14 39.69 8.22
C GLN A 178 -15.13 39.78 7.07
N LYS A 179 -15.47 40.42 5.95
CA LYS A 179 -14.53 40.64 4.84
C LYS A 179 -13.36 41.51 5.28
N VAL A 180 -13.62 42.58 6.03
CA VAL A 180 -12.58 43.44 6.60
C VAL A 180 -11.66 42.64 7.52
N TYR A 181 -12.21 41.90 8.48
CA TYR A 181 -11.41 41.08 9.39
C TYR A 181 -10.62 39.99 8.68
N GLN A 182 -11.17 39.38 7.64
CA GLN A 182 -10.42 38.41 6.83
C GLN A 182 -9.22 39.06 6.15
N ASN A 183 -9.37 40.27 5.62
CA ASN A 183 -8.27 40.99 4.98
C ASN A 183 -7.21 41.45 5.99
N GLU A 184 -7.62 41.86 7.19
CA GLU A 184 -6.73 42.36 8.25
C GLU A 184 -5.98 41.25 9.00
N LEU A 185 -6.66 40.13 9.29
CA LEU A 185 -6.08 39.01 10.03
C LEU A 185 -5.33 38.03 9.12
N ALA A 186 -5.66 37.98 7.82
CA ALA A 186 -4.97 37.08 6.90
C ALA A 186 -3.48 37.42 6.84
N PRO A 187 -2.60 36.39 6.82
CA PRO A 187 -1.21 36.63 6.53
C PRO A 187 -1.09 37.30 5.15
N GLN A 188 -0.16 38.25 5.01
CA GLN A 188 0.06 38.88 3.72
C GLN A 188 0.32 37.80 2.65
N PRO A 189 -0.37 37.84 1.50
CA PRO A 189 -0.18 36.85 0.47
C PRO A 189 1.28 36.89 0.02
N VAL A 190 1.89 35.71 -0.11
CA VAL A 190 3.26 35.60 -0.64
C VAL A 190 3.28 36.24 -2.03
N PRO A 191 4.18 37.20 -2.30
CA PRO A 191 4.26 37.83 -3.60
C PRO A 191 4.52 36.76 -4.67
N LEU A 192 3.78 36.83 -5.78
CA LEU A 192 3.87 35.89 -6.91
C LEU A 192 5.26 35.84 -7.54
N THR A 193 5.98 36.95 -7.46
CA THR A 193 7.37 37.08 -7.88
C THR A 193 8.14 37.77 -6.77
N VAL A 194 8.96 37.01 -6.05
CA VAL A 194 10.07 37.59 -5.30
C VAL A 194 11.13 37.90 -6.35
N THR A 195 11.46 39.17 -6.58
CA THR A 195 12.66 39.53 -7.34
C THR A 195 13.86 39.11 -6.51
N GLY A 196 14.27 37.85 -6.66
CA GLY A 196 15.48 37.35 -6.02
C GLY A 196 16.68 38.09 -6.57
N GLU A 197 17.55 38.55 -5.68
CA GLU A 197 18.96 38.79 -6.03
C GLU A 197 19.50 37.49 -6.66
N VAL A 198 20.29 37.62 -7.72
CA VAL A 198 20.96 36.47 -8.34
C VAL A 198 21.87 35.88 -7.28
N VAL A 199 21.52 34.70 -6.76
CA VAL A 199 22.37 33.96 -5.84
C VAL A 199 23.62 33.56 -6.63
N ASP A 200 24.78 34.06 -6.21
CA ASP A 200 26.05 33.70 -6.84
C ASP A 200 26.27 32.19 -6.76
N GLU A 201 26.89 31.60 -7.79
CA GLU A 201 27.02 30.15 -7.93
C GLU A 201 27.68 29.49 -6.70
N GLU A 202 28.54 30.23 -5.99
CA GLU A 202 29.23 29.84 -4.75
C GLU A 202 28.29 29.53 -3.58
N ASP A 203 27.19 30.28 -3.44
CA ASP A 203 26.21 30.10 -2.36
C ASP A 203 25.27 28.91 -2.63
N MET A 204 25.08 28.56 -3.91
CA MET A 204 24.31 27.38 -4.31
C MET A 204 25.01 26.09 -3.83
N TYR A 205 26.34 26.05 -3.91
CA TYR A 205 27.13 24.89 -3.47
C TYR A 205 27.12 24.69 -1.96
N LEU A 206 26.85 25.72 -1.16
CA LEU A 206 26.78 25.60 0.29
C LEU A 206 25.45 24.97 0.77
N LEU A 207 24.40 25.04 -0.04
CA LEU A 207 23.07 24.54 0.30
C LEU A 207 22.90 23.03 0.00
N ASP A 208 23.71 22.48 -0.91
CA ASP A 208 23.64 21.07 -1.34
C ASP A 208 24.39 20.09 -0.41
N VAL A 209 25.05 20.57 0.65
CA VAL A 209 25.94 19.75 1.51
C VAL A 209 25.20 18.93 2.59
N ASP A 210 23.92 19.21 2.88
CA ASP A 210 23.16 18.50 3.94
C ASP A 210 22.18 17.42 3.41
N ALA A 211 22.19 17.15 2.10
CA ALA A 211 21.43 16.03 1.52
C ALA A 211 22.25 14.73 1.61
N GLY A 212 22.24 14.16 2.82
CA GLY A 212 22.91 12.93 3.25
C GLY A 212 23.36 11.95 2.17
N ASP A 213 24.68 11.84 2.04
CA ASP A 213 25.40 10.66 1.60
C ASP A 213 26.41 10.34 2.71
N ASP A 214 25.93 9.65 3.76
CA ASP A 214 26.78 9.08 4.81
C ASP A 214 27.15 7.66 4.33
N ASP A 215 27.93 7.61 3.24
CA ASP A 215 28.61 6.40 2.79
C ASP A 215 30.02 6.47 3.41
N ASP A 216 30.26 5.57 4.37
CA ASP A 216 31.51 5.35 5.08
C ASP A 216 32.70 5.29 4.10
N LEU A 217 33.39 6.41 3.90
CA LEU A 217 34.67 6.45 3.19
C LEU A 217 35.80 6.64 4.20
N ASP A 218 36.47 5.51 4.48
CA ASP A 218 37.76 5.42 5.16
C ASP A 218 38.77 6.43 4.55
N GLU A 219 39.00 7.51 5.28
CA GLU A 219 39.97 8.55 4.97
C GLU A 219 41.38 8.12 5.44
N GLU A 220 42.09 7.35 4.60
CA GLU A 220 43.54 7.19 4.72
C GLU A 220 44.23 7.43 3.37
N ASN A 221 44.52 8.70 3.07
CA ASN A 221 45.86 9.20 2.72
C ASN A 221 45.76 10.54 1.99
N THR A 222 46.03 11.62 2.71
CA THR A 222 46.46 12.88 2.10
C THR A 222 47.69 13.38 2.86
N VAL A 223 48.86 13.01 2.36
CA VAL A 223 50.08 13.80 2.61
C VAL A 223 50.80 13.97 1.29
N GLU A 224 51.07 15.24 0.99
CA GLU A 224 51.54 15.82 -0.26
C GLU A 224 52.72 15.12 -0.92
N ASN A 225 52.67 15.07 -2.25
CA ASN A 225 53.81 14.69 -3.08
C ASN A 225 54.53 15.96 -3.58
N SER A 226 55.71 16.23 -3.03
CA SER A 226 56.78 16.87 -3.79
C SER A 226 58.14 16.30 -3.36
N GLU A 227 58.66 15.40 -4.20
CA GLU A 227 60.09 15.17 -4.44
C GLU A 227 60.96 14.72 -3.26
N VAL A 228 61.08 13.40 -3.06
CA VAL A 228 62.38 12.71 -2.98
C VAL A 228 62.22 11.19 -3.15
N THR A 229 63.10 10.62 -3.96
CA THR A 229 63.31 9.20 -4.23
C THR A 229 63.50 8.36 -2.96
N ALA A 230 62.63 7.39 -2.70
CA ALA A 230 62.98 6.19 -1.90
C ALA A 230 61.97 5.07 -2.12
N GLU A 231 62.49 3.89 -2.46
CA GLU A 231 61.80 2.64 -2.72
C GLU A 231 60.85 2.24 -1.58
N GLN A 232 59.58 1.97 -1.91
CA GLN A 232 58.65 1.30 -1.01
C GLN A 232 59.04 -0.18 -0.86
N SER A 233 59.96 -0.46 0.06
CA SER A 233 60.17 -1.83 0.54
C SER A 233 58.99 -2.23 1.44
N SER A 234 58.22 -3.25 1.02
CA SER A 234 57.16 -3.84 1.82
C SER A 234 57.74 -4.40 3.11
N LYS A 235 57.58 -3.68 4.22
CA LYS A 235 58.05 -4.12 5.54
C LYS A 235 57.26 -5.37 5.94
N ARG A 236 57.91 -6.54 5.87
CA ARG A 236 57.31 -7.81 6.33
C ARG A 236 56.92 -7.66 7.81
N PRO A 237 55.70 -8.03 8.21
CA PRO A 237 55.30 -7.91 9.60
C PRO A 237 56.21 -8.77 10.48
N LYS A 238 56.73 -8.16 11.56
CA LYS A 238 57.54 -8.87 12.55
C LYS A 238 56.71 -10.02 13.13
N ARG A 239 57.29 -11.22 13.26
CA ARG A 239 56.61 -12.37 13.89
C ARG A 239 56.24 -12.01 15.32
N VAL A 240 54.93 -11.92 15.56
CA VAL A 240 54.34 -11.66 16.87
C VAL A 240 54.66 -12.82 17.80
N THR A 241 55.11 -12.53 19.01
CA THR A 241 55.39 -13.55 20.02
C THR A 241 54.10 -14.12 20.62
N ARG A 242 54.13 -15.33 21.16
CA ARG A 242 52.95 -15.98 21.80
C ARG A 242 52.33 -15.13 22.93
N VAL A 243 53.16 -14.34 23.62
CA VAL A 243 52.74 -13.43 24.69
C VAL A 243 51.94 -12.25 24.14
N GLU A 244 52.41 -11.62 23.05
CA GLU A 244 51.71 -10.52 22.38
C GLU A 244 50.38 -10.98 21.76
N PHE A 245 50.32 -12.21 21.25
CA PHE A 245 49.08 -12.81 20.75
C PHE A 245 48.04 -12.97 21.87
N ASN A 246 48.43 -13.50 23.03
CA ASN A 246 47.54 -13.62 24.19
C ASN A 246 47.11 -12.25 24.73
N LYS A 247 47.98 -11.24 24.69
CA LYS A 247 47.65 -9.85 25.07
C LYS A 247 46.62 -9.24 24.11
N ARG A 248 46.73 -9.51 22.81
CA ARG A 248 45.73 -9.09 21.80
C ARG A 248 44.40 -9.81 21.98
N LEU A 249 44.42 -11.10 22.29
CA LEU A 249 43.19 -11.86 22.55
C LEU A 249 42.42 -11.29 23.75
N ARG A 250 43.10 -10.98 24.87
CA ARG A 250 42.48 -10.35 26.04
C ARG A 250 41.87 -8.98 25.73
N ARG A 251 42.58 -8.13 24.99
CA ARG A 251 42.02 -6.83 24.55
C ARG A 251 40.82 -7.00 23.63
N LYS A 252 40.86 -7.97 22.70
CA LYS A 252 39.74 -8.24 21.80
C LYS A 252 38.50 -8.72 22.56
N GLU A 253 38.70 -9.51 23.60
CA GLU A 253 37.62 -9.97 24.50
C GLU A 253 37.04 -8.82 25.33
N GLN A 254 37.89 -7.94 25.89
CA GLN A 254 37.46 -6.73 26.59
C GLN A 254 36.63 -5.81 25.68
N LEU A 255 37.14 -5.52 24.47
CA LEU A 255 36.41 -4.72 23.49
C LEU A 255 35.06 -5.33 23.12
N LYS A 256 34.98 -6.65 22.97
CA LYS A 256 33.70 -7.34 22.74
C LYS A 256 32.74 -7.14 23.90
N SER A 257 33.19 -7.38 25.14
CA SER A 257 32.34 -7.18 26.33
C SER A 257 31.88 -5.73 26.48
N GLU A 258 32.73 -4.75 26.14
CA GLU A 258 32.38 -3.33 26.15
C GLU A 258 31.34 -2.99 25.08
N THR A 259 31.47 -3.56 23.87
CA THR A 259 30.46 -3.37 22.81
C THR A 259 29.14 -4.04 23.17
N GLU A 260 29.17 -5.20 23.82
CA GLU A 260 27.96 -5.90 24.28
C GLU A 260 27.28 -5.12 25.40
N ALA A 261 28.04 -4.58 26.36
CA ALA A 261 27.51 -3.70 27.41
C ALA A 261 26.86 -2.45 26.82
N LYS A 262 27.53 -1.76 25.89
CA LYS A 262 26.96 -0.60 25.18
C LYS A 262 25.67 -0.95 24.42
N LYS A 263 25.59 -2.13 23.81
CA LYS A 263 24.35 -2.60 23.16
C LYS A 263 23.24 -2.83 24.17
N THR A 264 23.52 -3.47 25.30
CA THR A 264 22.52 -3.67 26.36
C THR A 264 22.03 -2.36 26.97
N GLU A 265 22.93 -1.38 27.13
CA GLU A 265 22.57 -0.02 27.57
C GLU A 265 21.75 0.74 26.53
N GLY A 266 22.02 0.55 25.24
CA GLY A 266 21.18 1.08 24.17
C GLY A 266 19.77 0.53 24.23
N LEU A 267 19.64 -0.80 24.35
CA LEU A 267 18.35 -1.47 24.48
C LEU A 267 17.58 -1.06 25.74
N SER A 268 18.25 -0.88 26.89
CA SER A 268 17.57 -0.42 28.09
C SER A 268 17.03 1.00 27.94
N LYS A 269 17.80 1.91 27.32
CA LYS A 269 17.34 3.28 27.04
C LYS A 269 16.16 3.31 26.08
N GLU A 270 16.15 2.44 25.07
CA GLU A 270 15.01 2.28 24.17
C GLU A 270 13.78 1.76 24.91
N ILE A 271 13.94 0.79 25.82
CA ILE A 271 12.84 0.27 26.64
C ILE A 271 12.27 1.36 27.55
N ASP A 272 13.13 2.16 28.19
CA ASP A 272 12.71 3.23 29.08
C ASP A 272 11.95 4.35 28.33
N SER A 273 12.29 4.60 27.05
CA SER A 273 11.61 5.60 26.23
C SER A 273 10.28 5.13 25.61
N ILE A 274 9.94 3.83 25.69
CA ILE A 274 8.68 3.28 25.14
C ILE A 274 7.47 4.02 25.70
N GLU A 275 7.44 4.31 27.00
CA GLU A 275 6.29 4.97 27.61
C GLU A 275 6.08 6.39 27.06
N ASP A 276 7.17 7.09 26.77
CA ASP A 276 7.12 8.44 26.21
C ASP A 276 6.70 8.41 24.74
N ILE A 277 7.19 7.44 23.97
CA ILE A 277 6.74 7.18 22.59
C ILE A 277 5.24 6.85 22.57
N ILE A 278 4.74 6.02 23.50
CA ILE A 278 3.31 5.71 23.59
C ILE A 278 2.49 6.97 23.90
N LYS A 279 2.95 7.81 24.83
CA LYS A 279 2.29 9.10 25.13
C LYS A 279 2.32 10.04 23.93
N GLU A 280 3.41 10.07 23.17
CA GLU A 280 3.54 10.87 21.95
C GLU A 280 2.57 10.41 20.86
N ILE A 281 2.52 9.10 20.57
CA ILE A 281 1.58 8.52 19.61
C ILE A 281 0.14 8.84 20.01
N ALA A 282 -0.22 8.70 21.28
CA ALA A 282 -1.56 9.02 21.77
C ALA A 282 -1.93 10.50 21.52
N LYS A 283 -1.00 11.43 21.78
CA LYS A 283 -1.18 12.86 21.48
C LYS A 283 -1.32 13.11 19.99
N GLU A 284 -0.49 12.49 19.16
CA GLU A 284 -0.55 12.63 17.70
C GLU A 284 -1.88 12.10 17.14
N ASP A 285 -2.39 10.97 17.66
CA ASP A 285 -3.67 10.40 17.26
C ASP A 285 -4.85 11.28 17.69
N GLU A 286 -4.80 11.89 18.88
CA GLU A 286 -5.79 12.89 19.29
C GLU A 286 -5.78 14.11 18.35
N GLU A 287 -4.61 14.59 17.96
CA GLU A 287 -4.45 15.72 17.03
C GLU A 287 -4.94 15.38 15.63
N LYS A 288 -4.63 14.17 15.13
CA LYS A 288 -5.18 13.63 13.88
C LYS A 288 -6.70 13.56 13.98
N GLY A 289 -7.26 13.06 15.08
CA GLY A 289 -8.69 13.03 15.36
C GLY A 289 -9.32 14.43 15.30
N LYS A 290 -8.76 15.40 16.03
CA LYS A 290 -9.19 16.82 16.01
C LYS A 290 -9.13 17.40 14.58
N ARG A 291 -8.07 17.11 13.82
CA ARG A 291 -7.93 17.53 12.41
C ARG A 291 -9.00 16.92 11.51
N HIS A 292 -9.33 15.63 11.70
CA HIS A 292 -10.40 14.96 10.98
C HIS A 292 -11.76 15.58 11.28
N VAL A 293 -12.05 15.87 12.55
CA VAL A 293 -13.29 16.54 12.98
C VAL A 293 -13.37 17.94 12.39
N ARG A 294 -12.31 18.76 12.46
CA ARG A 294 -12.25 20.09 11.83
C ARG A 294 -12.55 20.02 10.32
N ARG A 295 -11.95 19.04 9.62
CA ARG A 295 -12.23 18.82 8.19
C ARG A 295 -13.66 18.39 7.92
N ALA A 296 -14.25 17.58 8.78
CA ALA A 296 -15.65 17.15 8.66
C ALA A 296 -16.62 18.31 8.87
N ILE A 297 -16.38 19.12 9.91
CA ILE A 297 -17.15 20.34 10.21
C ILE A 297 -17.05 21.32 9.03
N ALA A 298 -15.84 21.64 8.57
CA ALA A 298 -15.65 22.54 7.43
C ALA A 298 -16.33 22.03 6.15
N LYS A 299 -16.35 20.70 5.92
CA LYS A 299 -17.11 20.11 4.81
C LYS A 299 -18.62 20.28 5.01
N GLN A 300 -19.14 20.04 6.22
CA GLN A 300 -20.56 20.21 6.52
C GLN A 300 -20.99 21.68 6.38
N GLU A 301 -20.21 22.63 6.89
CA GLU A 301 -20.43 24.07 6.72
C GLU A 301 -20.42 24.45 5.25
N ARG A 302 -19.43 23.98 4.48
CA ARG A 302 -19.38 24.21 3.04
C ARG A 302 -20.58 23.63 2.30
N MET A 303 -21.06 22.44 2.68
CA MET A 303 -22.25 21.83 2.06
C MET A 303 -23.54 22.58 2.41
N LYS A 304 -23.57 23.31 3.54
CA LYS A 304 -24.69 24.19 3.93
C LYS A 304 -24.67 25.53 3.22
N SER A 305 -23.49 26.05 2.85
CA SER A 305 -23.35 27.37 2.20
C SER A 305 -23.23 27.30 0.69
N ALA A 306 -22.55 26.28 0.14
CA ALA A 306 -22.32 26.14 -1.31
C ALA A 306 -22.76 24.76 -1.84
N PRO A 307 -23.35 24.68 -3.05
CA PRO A 307 -23.74 23.41 -3.64
C PRO A 307 -22.50 22.54 -3.96
N PRO A 308 -22.67 21.21 -4.06
CA PRO A 308 -21.57 20.31 -4.41
C PRO A 308 -21.03 20.64 -5.81
N ARG A 309 -19.70 20.66 -5.96
CA ARG A 309 -19.06 20.90 -7.26
C ARG A 309 -19.38 19.75 -8.21
N LEU A 310 -20.04 20.06 -9.32
CA LEU A 310 -20.39 19.10 -10.37
C LEU A 310 -19.27 18.94 -11.43
N GLY A 311 -18.27 19.82 -11.43
CA GLY A 311 -17.17 19.80 -12.40
C GLY A 311 -15.94 20.61 -11.97
N LYS A 312 -14.98 20.76 -12.91
CA LYS A 312 -13.72 21.48 -12.67
C LYS A 312 -13.93 22.99 -12.49
N ASN A 313 -14.77 23.59 -13.32
CA ASN A 313 -15.05 25.02 -13.29
C ASN A 313 -15.98 25.37 -12.12
N LYS A 314 -15.76 26.53 -11.52
CA LYS A 314 -16.62 27.10 -10.48
C LYS A 314 -17.91 27.61 -11.10
#